data_AF-A0A6P1CNA0-F1
#
_entry.id   AF-A0A6P1CNA0-F1
#
_cell.length_a   1.000
_cell.length_b   1.000
_cell.length_c   1.000
_cell.angle_alpha   90.00
_cell.angle_beta   90.00
_cell.angle_gamma   90.00
#
_symmetry.space_group_name_H-M   'P 1'
#
loop_
_entity.id
_entity.type
_entity.pdbx_description
1 polymer ?
#
loop_
_entity_poly.entity_id
_entity_poly.type
_entity_poly.pdbx_seq_one_letter_code
_entity_poly.pdbx_strand_id
1 'polypeptide(L)'
;MTASPSAHTAAVHLVQGVPIDVDLSCPHCHQIDLVQSVPAVYTDGISSSFGTGTYSGVGVASTGLVPVIGTASIDRTHITMLARTLAPEPVQESATRLTIVGLLLLIPAFCIAIPMAISTAMGDPAMSLATWVVCLLFFIGPIAAPGLVTLSVAVGRARTNKRILRGRPAARAAWQAGVYCHRCGLVFWPFSPAADIPQRQPFRPEQFRSLVWNVGGFVKT
;
A
#
# COMPACT_ATOMS: atom_id res chain seq x y z
N MET A 1 69.74 -3.78 23.95
CA MET A 1 69.14 -2.43 23.90
C MET A 1 67.69 -2.59 23.51
N THR A 2 66.82 -2.28 24.46
CA THR A 2 65.36 -2.43 24.48
C THR A 2 64.67 -1.20 23.90
N ALA A 3 63.64 -1.39 23.07
CA ALA A 3 62.53 -0.44 22.93
C ALA A 3 61.31 -1.08 22.23
N SER A 4 60.32 -1.47 23.03
CA SER A 4 58.88 -1.21 22.80
C SER A 4 58.55 -0.01 23.70
N PRO A 5 57.66 0.96 23.36
CA PRO A 5 56.20 0.79 23.18
C PRO A 5 55.62 1.70 22.06
N SER A 6 54.37 1.62 21.61
CA SER A 6 53.20 2.11 22.34
C SER A 6 51.93 1.83 21.53
N ALA A 7 50.92 1.30 22.23
CA ALA A 7 49.55 1.20 21.78
C ALA A 7 48.95 2.60 21.57
N HIS A 8 48.39 2.85 20.40
CA HIS A 8 47.45 3.95 20.20
C HIS A 8 46.04 3.43 20.43
N THR A 9 45.60 3.61 21.68
CA THR A 9 44.21 3.58 22.11
C THR A 9 43.47 4.71 21.39
N ALA A 10 42.83 4.39 20.26
CA ALA A 10 41.94 5.34 19.58
C ALA A 10 40.62 5.38 20.34
N ALA A 11 40.34 6.53 20.93
CA ALA A 11 39.17 6.82 21.73
C ALA A 11 37.87 6.59 20.93
N VAL A 12 36.97 5.83 21.53
CA VAL A 12 35.62 5.55 21.02
C VAL A 12 34.76 6.80 21.18
N HIS A 13 34.55 7.54 20.09
CA HIS A 13 33.54 8.59 20.03
C HIS A 13 32.20 7.98 19.58
N LEU A 14 31.28 7.85 20.53
CA LEU A 14 29.90 7.41 20.30
C LEU A 14 29.08 8.57 19.72
N VAL A 15 28.82 8.51 18.42
CA VAL A 15 27.73 9.28 17.79
C VAL A 15 26.75 8.26 17.20
N GLN A 16 25.56 8.16 17.80
CA GLN A 16 24.34 7.57 17.24
C GLN A 16 24.12 6.04 17.23
N GLY A 17 24.83 5.23 18.02
CA GLY A 17 24.40 3.84 18.31
C GLY A 17 24.38 2.89 17.10
N VAL A 18 25.09 3.24 16.02
CA VAL A 18 25.38 2.37 14.88
C VAL A 18 26.85 1.94 15.01
N PRO A 19 27.21 0.64 14.87
CA PRO A 19 28.61 0.24 14.85
C PRO A 19 29.35 0.99 13.73
N ILE A 20 30.46 1.65 14.05
CA ILE A 20 31.15 2.57 13.11
C ILE A 20 32.00 1.80 12.06
N ASP A 21 32.10 0.47 12.17
CA ASP A 21 32.78 -0.39 11.18
C ASP A 21 31.83 -1.08 10.19
N VAL A 22 30.78 -0.38 9.76
CA VAL A 22 29.88 -0.92 8.71
C VAL A 22 30.47 -0.60 7.34
N ASP A 23 31.02 -1.62 6.69
CA ASP A 23 31.58 -1.50 5.34
C ASP A 23 30.47 -1.30 4.29
N LEU A 24 30.40 -0.08 3.77
CA LEU A 24 29.46 0.36 2.72
C LEU A 24 29.96 0.07 1.31
N SER A 25 31.13 -0.56 1.15
CA SER A 25 31.69 -0.90 -0.15
C SER A 25 30.78 -1.89 -0.87
N CYS A 26 30.44 -1.56 -2.12
CA CYS A 26 29.62 -2.43 -2.94
C CYS A 26 30.29 -3.83 -3.05
N PRO A 27 29.58 -4.93 -2.77
CA PRO A 27 30.16 -6.27 -2.81
C PRO A 27 30.58 -6.73 -4.22
N HIS A 28 30.20 -6.00 -5.27
CA HIS A 28 30.55 -6.33 -6.65
C HIS A 28 31.72 -5.50 -7.18
N CYS A 29 31.72 -4.18 -6.97
CA CYS A 29 32.77 -3.29 -7.51
C CYS A 29 33.75 -2.76 -6.46
N HIS A 30 33.51 -3.03 -5.17
CA HIS A 30 34.32 -2.60 -4.02
C HIS A 30 34.53 -1.07 -3.91
N GLN A 31 33.70 -0.27 -4.58
CA GLN A 31 33.72 1.19 -4.51
C GLN A 31 32.61 1.71 -3.60
N ILE A 32 32.83 2.90 -3.03
CA ILE A 32 31.87 3.63 -2.18
C ILE A 32 31.29 4.90 -2.84
N ASP A 33 31.91 5.39 -3.92
CA ASP A 33 31.65 6.73 -4.46
C ASP A 33 30.25 6.93 -5.05
N LEU A 34 29.64 5.84 -5.55
CA LEU A 34 28.34 5.84 -6.24
C LEU A 34 27.29 5.03 -5.48
N VAL A 35 27.41 5.02 -4.15
CA VAL A 35 26.58 4.23 -3.25
C VAL A 35 25.65 5.17 -2.48
N GLN A 36 24.35 4.94 -2.57
CA GLN A 36 23.32 5.79 -1.96
C GLN A 36 22.30 4.92 -1.22
N SER A 37 21.76 5.43 -0.11
CA SER A 37 20.71 4.71 0.62
C SER A 37 19.48 4.52 -0.28
N VAL A 38 18.86 3.34 -0.18
CA VAL A 38 17.64 3.03 -0.95
C VAL A 38 16.53 4.06 -0.72
N PRO A 39 16.30 4.57 0.51
CA PRO A 39 15.33 5.64 0.73
C PRO A 39 15.60 6.89 -0.08
N ALA A 40 16.86 7.32 -0.17
CA ALA A 40 17.20 8.52 -0.91
C ALA A 40 17.00 8.34 -2.42
N VAL A 41 17.36 7.18 -2.97
CA VAL A 41 17.09 6.85 -4.39
C VAL A 41 15.59 6.80 -4.69
N TYR A 42 14.81 6.24 -3.76
CA TYR A 42 13.37 6.15 -3.89
C TYR A 42 12.70 7.53 -3.85
N THR A 43 13.11 8.41 -2.91
CA THR A 43 12.56 9.77 -2.82
C THR A 43 12.96 10.65 -4.00
N ASP A 44 14.19 10.52 -4.51
CA ASP A 44 14.63 11.23 -5.73
C ASP A 44 13.83 10.78 -6.96
N GLY A 45 13.42 9.52 -7.00
CA GLY A 45 12.61 8.98 -8.09
C GLY A 45 11.13 9.33 -8.03
N ILE A 46 10.68 10.11 -7.05
CA ILE A 46 9.28 10.55 -6.90
C ILE A 46 9.21 12.07 -7.04
N SER A 47 8.47 12.54 -8.04
CA SER A 47 8.18 13.97 -8.19
C SER A 47 6.68 14.20 -8.30
N SER A 48 6.18 15.28 -7.70
CA SER A 48 4.81 15.76 -7.87
C SER A 48 4.82 17.02 -8.72
N SER A 49 3.91 17.08 -9.69
CA SER A 49 3.65 18.27 -10.48
C SER A 49 2.22 18.74 -10.24
N PHE A 50 2.06 20.04 -10.04
CA PHE A 50 0.77 20.71 -9.88
C PHE A 50 0.45 21.44 -11.17
N GLY A 51 -0.75 21.24 -11.71
CA GLY A 51 -1.23 21.96 -12.88
C GLY A 51 -2.68 22.41 -12.69
N THR A 52 -3.10 23.45 -13.42
CA THR A 52 -4.51 23.85 -13.49
C THR A 52 -5.09 23.39 -14.82
N GLY A 53 -6.18 22.63 -14.77
CA GLY A 53 -6.95 22.21 -15.93
C GLY A 53 -8.28 22.95 -15.99
N THR A 54 -8.66 23.42 -17.17
CA THR A 54 -10.01 23.95 -17.42
C THR A 54 -10.98 22.80 -17.67
N TYR A 55 -12.13 22.82 -17.01
CA TYR A 55 -13.21 21.88 -17.28
C TYR A 55 -14.51 22.64 -17.56
N SER A 56 -15.34 22.05 -18.42
CA SER A 56 -16.70 22.50 -18.70
C SER A 56 -17.67 21.44 -18.19
N GLY A 57 -18.68 21.85 -17.46
CA GLY A 57 -19.76 21.00 -16.96
C GLY A 57 -21.11 21.69 -17.09
N VAL A 58 -22.16 21.01 -16.63
CA VAL A 58 -23.52 21.54 -16.59
C VAL A 58 -24.02 21.44 -15.14
N GLY A 59 -24.42 22.58 -14.58
CA GLY A 59 -25.09 22.68 -13.28
C GLY A 59 -26.60 22.64 -13.44
N VAL A 60 -27.32 22.19 -12.41
CA VAL A 60 -28.79 22.22 -12.35
C VAL A 60 -29.19 23.34 -11.39
N ALA A 61 -29.91 24.35 -11.90
CA ALA A 61 -30.45 25.46 -11.13
C ALA A 61 -31.98 25.49 -11.23
N SER A 62 -32.64 26.28 -10.38
CA SER A 62 -34.09 26.49 -10.43
C SER A 62 -34.58 27.07 -11.77
N THR A 63 -33.69 27.68 -12.54
CA THR A 63 -33.94 28.25 -13.88
C THR A 63 -33.63 27.28 -15.03
N GLY A 64 -33.15 26.07 -14.74
CA GLY A 64 -32.79 25.06 -15.74
C GLY A 64 -31.31 24.64 -15.70
N LEU A 65 -30.83 24.07 -16.81
CA LEU A 65 -29.43 23.66 -16.96
C LEU A 65 -28.54 24.86 -17.28
N VAL A 66 -27.50 25.08 -16.48
CA VAL A 66 -26.57 26.22 -16.61
C VAL A 66 -25.16 25.70 -16.93
N PRO A 67 -24.47 26.19 -17.96
CA PRO A 67 -23.09 25.79 -18.22
C PRO A 67 -22.17 26.32 -17.12
N VAL A 68 -21.28 25.46 -16.62
CA VAL A 68 -20.28 25.80 -15.61
C VAL A 68 -18.90 25.63 -16.25
N ILE A 69 -18.13 26.71 -16.32
CA ILE A 69 -16.72 26.67 -16.69
C ILE A 69 -15.92 26.90 -15.42
N GLY A 70 -15.04 25.97 -15.10
CA GLY A 70 -14.23 26.03 -13.89
C GLY A 70 -12.79 25.64 -14.16
N THR A 71 -11.92 25.97 -13.21
CA THR A 71 -10.55 25.46 -13.15
C THR A 71 -10.46 24.43 -12.04
N ALA A 72 -9.85 23.30 -12.31
CA ALA A 72 -9.50 22.29 -11.32
C ALA A 72 -7.98 22.22 -11.17
N SER A 73 -7.48 22.12 -9.94
CA SER A 73 -6.10 21.74 -9.70
C SER A 73 -5.95 20.24 -9.96
N ILE A 74 -5.00 19.89 -10.82
CA ILE A 74 -4.64 18.52 -11.18
C ILE A 74 -3.26 18.27 -10.60
N ASP A 75 -3.21 17.38 -9.62
CA ASP A 75 -1.95 16.89 -9.05
C ASP A 75 -1.57 15.59 -9.75
N ARG A 76 -0.35 15.54 -10.30
CA ARG A 76 0.20 14.33 -10.91
C ARG A 76 1.45 13.92 -10.17
N THR A 77 1.56 12.65 -9.84
CA THR A 77 2.76 12.04 -9.27
C THR A 77 3.48 11.21 -10.32
N HIS A 78 4.74 11.53 -10.56
CA HIS A 78 5.63 10.83 -11.47
C HIS A 78 6.58 9.97 -10.64
N ILE A 79 6.69 8.68 -10.98
CA ILE A 79 7.56 7.72 -10.29
C ILE A 79 8.46 7.08 -11.34
N THR A 80 9.77 7.15 -11.15
CA THR A 80 10.74 6.51 -12.04
C THR A 80 10.64 4.98 -11.96
N MET A 81 11.11 4.29 -13.00
CA MET A 81 11.11 2.82 -13.01
C MET A 81 11.94 2.24 -11.87
N LEU A 82 13.10 2.84 -11.56
CA LEU A 82 13.96 2.44 -10.45
C LEU A 82 13.24 2.59 -9.09
N ALA A 83 12.63 3.74 -8.82
CA ALA A 83 11.87 3.95 -7.59
C ALA A 83 10.71 2.96 -7.46
N ARG A 84 10.02 2.63 -8.57
CA ARG A 84 8.96 1.62 -8.58
C ARG A 84 9.48 0.21 -8.22
N THR A 85 10.68 -0.15 -8.69
CA THR A 85 11.31 -1.44 -8.33
C THR A 85 11.78 -1.48 -6.87
N LEU A 86 12.05 -0.33 -6.26
CA LEU A 86 12.47 -0.19 -4.86
C LEU A 86 11.30 0.12 -3.90
N ALA A 87 10.05 -0.07 -4.33
CA ALA A 87 8.89 0.28 -3.52
C ALA A 87 8.85 -0.50 -2.18
N PRO A 88 8.74 0.18 -1.03
CA PRO A 88 8.80 -0.47 0.29
C PRO A 88 7.56 -1.33 0.58
N GLU A 89 6.43 -1.01 -0.04
CA GLU A 89 5.15 -1.68 0.18
C GLU A 89 4.39 -1.90 -1.13
N PRO A 90 3.54 -2.95 -1.20
CA PRO A 90 2.64 -3.12 -2.32
C PRO A 90 1.55 -2.03 -2.32
N VAL A 91 1.01 -1.75 -3.51
CA VAL A 91 -0.05 -0.74 -3.69
C VAL A 91 -1.28 -1.15 -2.88
N GLN A 92 -1.76 -0.23 -2.03
CA GLN A 92 -3.00 -0.41 -1.29
C GLN A 92 -4.18 -0.15 -2.21
N GLU A 93 -5.08 -1.12 -2.35
CA GLU A 93 -6.31 -0.93 -3.10
C GLU A 93 -7.33 -0.23 -2.22
N SER A 94 -7.94 0.86 -2.69
CA SER A 94 -8.97 1.57 -1.94
C SER A 94 -10.23 0.69 -1.84
N ALA A 95 -10.57 0.31 -0.61
CA ALA A 95 -11.80 -0.43 -0.31
C ALA A 95 -13.00 0.53 -0.15
N THR A 96 -12.75 1.80 0.18
CA THR A 96 -13.78 2.79 0.57
C THR A 96 -14.84 3.03 -0.51
N ARG A 97 -14.41 3.17 -1.77
CA ARG A 97 -15.36 3.39 -2.86
C ARG A 97 -16.24 2.16 -3.10
N LEU A 98 -15.66 0.96 -3.04
CA LEU A 98 -16.40 -0.28 -3.17
C LEU A 98 -17.38 -0.48 -1.99
N THR A 99 -16.97 -0.15 -0.76
CA THR A 99 -17.87 -0.25 0.40
C THR A 99 -19.05 0.71 0.28
N ILE A 100 -18.83 1.93 -0.20
CA ILE A 100 -19.91 2.92 -0.40
C ILE A 100 -20.88 2.42 -1.48
N VAL A 101 -20.37 1.98 -2.63
CA VAL A 101 -21.20 1.46 -3.73
C VAL A 101 -21.97 0.21 -3.29
N GLY A 102 -21.32 -0.71 -2.59
CA GLY A 102 -21.97 -1.93 -2.10
C GLY A 102 -23.06 -1.65 -1.06
N LEU A 103 -22.83 -0.69 -0.15
CA LEU A 103 -23.84 -0.27 0.82
C LEU A 103 -25.03 0.40 0.11
N LEU A 104 -24.77 1.27 -0.87
CA LEU A 104 -25.80 1.96 -1.62
C LEU A 104 -26.67 1.00 -2.44
N LEU A 105 -26.06 -0.04 -3.01
CA LEU A 105 -26.77 -1.11 -3.73
C LEU A 105 -27.65 -1.98 -2.81
N LEU A 106 -27.36 -2.04 -1.51
CA LEU A 106 -28.20 -2.79 -0.56
C LEU A 106 -29.43 -2.00 -0.09
N ILE A 107 -29.46 -0.67 -0.22
CA ILE A 107 -30.57 0.16 0.27
C ILE A 107 -31.93 -0.32 -0.29
N PRO A 108 -32.11 -0.53 -1.61
CA PRO A 108 -33.40 -0.98 -2.14
C PRO A 108 -33.82 -2.37 -1.63
N ALA A 109 -32.86 -3.28 -1.44
CA ALA A 109 -33.12 -4.60 -0.90
C ALA A 109 -33.62 -4.52 0.55
N PHE A 110 -33.02 -3.67 1.38
CA PHE A 110 -33.48 -3.44 2.75
C PHE A 110 -34.84 -2.73 2.81
N CYS A 111 -35.10 -1.77 1.91
CA CYS A 111 -36.40 -1.11 1.84
C CYS A 111 -37.56 -2.07 1.54
N ILE A 112 -37.31 -3.17 0.84
CA ILE A 112 -38.32 -4.21 0.58
C ILE A 112 -38.34 -5.26 1.70
N ALA A 113 -37.16 -5.70 2.16
CA ALA A 113 -37.04 -6.76 3.16
C ALA A 113 -37.56 -6.36 4.56
N ILE A 114 -37.35 -5.10 4.98
CA ILE A 114 -37.72 -4.65 6.34
C ILE A 114 -39.25 -4.61 6.54
N PRO A 115 -40.05 -3.94 5.68
CA PRO A 115 -41.51 -3.99 5.80
C PRO A 115 -42.05 -5.40 5.70
N MET A 116 -41.49 -6.22 4.80
CA MET A 116 -41.86 -7.62 4.64
C MET A 116 -41.65 -8.42 5.95
N ALA A 117 -40.50 -8.24 6.60
CA ALA A 117 -40.20 -8.83 7.91
C ALA A 117 -41.19 -8.37 8.99
N ILE A 118 -41.51 -7.07 9.04
CA ILE A 118 -42.44 -6.50 10.03
C ILE A 118 -43.85 -7.08 9.84
N SER A 119 -44.37 -7.11 8.61
CA SER A 119 -45.70 -7.70 8.31
C SER A 119 -45.80 -9.16 8.76
N THR A 120 -44.72 -9.93 8.62
CA THR A 120 -44.71 -11.33 9.08
C THR A 120 -44.65 -11.48 10.58
N ALA A 121 -43.89 -10.62 11.26
CA ALA A 121 -43.84 -10.59 12.72
C ALA A 121 -45.18 -10.16 13.33
N MET A 122 -45.95 -9.35 12.60
CA MET A 122 -47.31 -8.95 12.97
C MET A 122 -48.38 -10.03 12.69
N GLY A 123 -48.01 -11.18 12.14
CA GLY A 123 -48.93 -12.31 11.93
C GLY A 123 -49.90 -12.13 10.76
N ASP A 124 -49.53 -11.33 9.75
CA ASP A 124 -50.37 -11.06 8.59
C ASP A 124 -50.62 -12.35 7.78
N PRO A 125 -51.88 -12.81 7.60
CA PRO A 125 -52.20 -14.11 6.98
C PRO A 125 -51.79 -14.21 5.50
N ALA A 126 -51.52 -13.09 4.83
CA ALA A 126 -51.00 -13.04 3.46
C ALA A 126 -49.55 -13.56 3.34
N MET A 127 -48.83 -13.66 4.46
CA MET A 127 -47.40 -13.92 4.48
C MET A 127 -47.08 -15.36 4.83
N SER A 128 -47.40 -16.26 3.91
CA SER A 128 -46.99 -17.67 3.99
C SER A 128 -45.48 -17.84 3.80
N LEU A 129 -44.93 -18.98 4.24
CA LEU A 129 -43.54 -19.39 3.96
C LEU A 129 -43.25 -19.39 2.44
N ALA A 130 -44.23 -19.80 1.62
CA ALA A 130 -44.10 -19.81 0.17
C ALA A 130 -43.94 -18.38 -0.40
N THR A 131 -44.69 -17.41 0.12
CA THR A 131 -44.58 -15.99 -0.24
C THR A 131 -43.17 -15.46 0.05
N TRP A 132 -42.59 -15.81 1.20
CA TRP A 132 -41.21 -15.47 1.55
C TRP A 132 -40.18 -16.01 0.57
N VAL A 133 -40.25 -17.30 0.26
CA VAL A 133 -39.30 -17.95 -0.63
C VAL A 133 -39.35 -17.32 -2.02
N VAL A 134 -40.55 -17.04 -2.54
CA VAL A 134 -40.73 -16.39 -3.84
C VAL A 134 -40.16 -14.96 -3.82
N CYS A 135 -40.47 -14.15 -2.81
CA CYS A 135 -39.94 -12.78 -2.72
C CYS A 135 -38.42 -12.74 -2.55
N LEU A 136 -37.84 -13.63 -1.75
CA LEU A 136 -36.39 -13.72 -1.57
C LEU A 136 -35.68 -14.12 -2.86
N LEU A 137 -36.22 -15.08 -3.61
CA LEU A 137 -35.56 -15.65 -4.78
C LEU A 137 -35.71 -14.75 -6.02
N PHE A 138 -36.87 -14.12 -6.21
CA PHE A 138 -37.16 -13.35 -7.43
C PHE A 138 -36.98 -11.83 -7.29
N PHE A 139 -37.07 -11.28 -6.06
CA PHE A 139 -37.00 -9.83 -5.86
C PHE A 139 -35.79 -9.44 -5.01
N ILE A 140 -35.71 -9.91 -3.77
CA ILE A 140 -34.69 -9.44 -2.81
C ILE A 140 -33.29 -9.95 -3.19
N GLY A 141 -33.16 -11.22 -3.56
CA GLY A 141 -31.90 -11.87 -3.91
C GLY A 141 -31.19 -11.19 -5.09
N PRO A 142 -31.83 -11.04 -6.26
CA PRO A 142 -31.22 -10.40 -7.42
C PRO A 142 -30.83 -8.93 -7.17
N ILE A 143 -31.62 -8.20 -6.38
CA ILE A 143 -31.33 -6.80 -6.02
C ILE A 143 -30.15 -6.73 -5.02
N ALA A 144 -30.10 -7.64 -4.04
CA ALA A 144 -29.06 -7.65 -3.01
C ALA A 144 -27.72 -8.24 -3.50
N ALA A 145 -27.74 -9.14 -4.49
CA ALA A 145 -26.55 -9.88 -4.92
C ALA A 145 -25.38 -8.99 -5.35
N PRO A 146 -25.55 -7.94 -6.19
CA PRO A 146 -24.45 -7.03 -6.54
C PRO A 146 -23.87 -6.29 -5.32
N GLY A 147 -24.71 -5.91 -4.36
CA GLY A 147 -24.28 -5.27 -3.11
C GLY A 147 -23.44 -6.21 -2.24
N LEU A 148 -23.87 -7.47 -2.10
CA LEU A 148 -23.12 -8.49 -1.35
C LEU A 148 -21.79 -8.84 -2.01
N VAL A 149 -21.77 -9.02 -3.34
CA VAL A 149 -20.54 -9.30 -4.09
C VAL A 149 -19.54 -8.16 -3.94
N THR A 150 -19.96 -6.91 -4.17
CA THR A 150 -19.07 -5.74 -4.01
C THR A 150 -18.55 -5.59 -2.58
N LEU A 151 -19.39 -5.82 -1.55
CA LEU A 151 -18.95 -5.81 -0.16
C LEU A 151 -17.97 -6.93 0.17
N SER A 152 -18.19 -8.15 -0.34
CA SER A 152 -17.26 -9.28 -0.12
C SER A 152 -15.86 -8.98 -0.66
N VAL A 153 -15.77 -8.38 -1.86
CA VAL A 153 -14.52 -7.93 -2.46
C VAL A 153 -13.90 -6.82 -1.61
N ALA A 154 -14.71 -5.86 -1.14
CA ALA A 154 -14.24 -4.77 -0.30
C ALA A 154 -13.67 -5.27 1.05
N VAL A 155 -14.31 -6.27 1.66
CA VAL A 155 -13.81 -6.94 2.88
C VAL A 155 -12.51 -7.68 2.60
N GLY A 156 -12.41 -8.37 1.46
CA GLY A 156 -11.17 -9.01 1.00
C GLY A 156 -10.02 -7.99 0.91
N ARG A 157 -10.26 -6.87 0.23
CA ARG A 157 -9.31 -5.74 0.11
C ARG A 157 -8.94 -5.16 1.47
N ALA A 158 -9.92 -4.94 2.34
CA ALA A 158 -9.69 -4.41 3.68
C ALA A 158 -8.83 -5.35 4.54
N ARG A 159 -9.03 -6.67 4.44
CA ARG A 159 -8.19 -7.66 5.14
C ARG A 159 -6.75 -7.64 4.62
N THR A 160 -6.56 -7.58 3.31
CA THR A 160 -5.23 -7.45 2.71
C THR A 160 -4.55 -6.15 3.14
N ASN A 161 -5.25 -5.02 3.09
CA ASN A 161 -4.70 -3.75 3.55
C ASN A 161 -4.34 -3.78 5.04
N LYS A 162 -5.18 -4.39 5.89
CA LYS A 162 -4.86 -4.59 7.32
C LYS A 162 -3.62 -5.47 7.53
N ARG A 163 -3.37 -6.45 6.65
CA ARG A 163 -2.14 -7.26 6.69
C ARG A 163 -0.93 -6.41 6.30
N ILE A 164 -1.05 -5.61 5.24
CA ILE A 164 0.00 -4.67 4.81
C ILE A 164 0.33 -3.67 5.92
N LEU A 165 -0.68 -3.08 6.55
CA LEU A 165 -0.48 -2.11 7.64
C LEU A 165 0.23 -2.74 8.85
N ARG A 166 -0.08 -4.00 9.19
CA ARG A 166 0.58 -4.71 10.29
C ARG A 166 2.06 -5.00 10.02
N GLY A 167 2.41 -5.37 8.79
CA GLY A 167 3.78 -5.69 8.40
C GLY A 167 4.63 -4.50 7.97
N ARG A 168 4.00 -3.34 7.70
CA ARG A 168 4.65 -2.10 7.28
C ARG A 168 5.88 -1.70 8.11
N PRO A 169 5.85 -1.66 9.45
CA PRO A 169 7.02 -1.23 10.22
C PRO A 169 8.23 -2.16 10.02
N ALA A 170 8.03 -3.47 10.00
CA ALA A 170 9.10 -4.45 9.80
C ALA A 170 9.71 -4.37 8.39
N ALA A 171 8.87 -4.31 7.36
CA ALA A 171 9.32 -4.11 5.98
C ALA A 171 10.09 -2.79 5.83
N ARG A 172 9.59 -1.70 6.43
CA ARG A 172 10.20 -0.37 6.32
C ARG A 172 11.56 -0.29 7.01
N ALA A 173 11.72 -0.95 8.16
CA ALA A 173 13.01 -1.05 8.84
C ALA A 173 14.05 -1.79 7.97
N ALA A 174 13.69 -2.94 7.39
CA ALA A 174 14.56 -3.68 6.49
C ALA A 174 14.88 -2.90 5.21
N TRP A 175 13.90 -2.18 4.66
CA TRP A 175 14.06 -1.33 3.48
C TRP A 175 14.98 -0.13 3.73
N GLN A 176 14.86 0.53 4.88
CA GLN A 176 15.69 1.69 5.24
C GLN A 176 17.17 1.33 5.42
N ALA A 177 17.47 0.09 5.81
CA ALA A 177 18.83 -0.42 5.93
C ALA A 177 19.49 -0.74 4.57
N GLY A 178 18.75 -0.74 3.47
CA GLY A 178 19.26 -1.08 2.14
C GLY A 178 20.05 0.05 1.49
N VAL A 179 21.04 -0.32 0.68
CA VAL A 179 21.91 0.60 -0.04
C VAL A 179 22.02 0.20 -1.51
N TYR A 180 21.93 1.16 -2.43
CA TYR A 180 21.96 0.98 -3.87
C TYR A 180 23.28 1.52 -4.46
N CYS A 181 23.91 0.74 -5.34
CA CYS A 181 25.08 1.18 -6.09
C CYS A 181 24.66 1.59 -7.51
N HIS A 182 24.80 2.87 -7.84
CA HIS A 182 24.50 3.42 -9.17
C HIS A 182 25.42 2.86 -10.26
N ARG A 183 26.64 2.44 -9.92
CA ARG A 183 27.59 1.88 -10.88
C ARG A 183 27.20 0.49 -11.37
N CYS A 184 26.71 -0.37 -10.46
CA CYS A 184 26.38 -1.77 -10.78
C CYS A 184 24.87 -1.99 -10.99
N GLY A 185 24.02 -1.06 -10.54
CA GLY A 185 22.58 -1.24 -10.54
C GLY A 185 22.06 -2.27 -9.52
N LEU A 186 22.83 -2.51 -8.45
CA LEU A 186 22.55 -3.55 -7.45
C LEU A 186 22.24 -2.94 -6.09
N VAL A 187 21.41 -3.63 -5.32
CA VAL A 187 21.06 -3.29 -3.95
C VAL A 187 21.70 -4.32 -3.01
N PHE A 188 22.18 -3.88 -1.85
CA PHE A 188 22.67 -4.78 -0.82
C PHE A 188 22.37 -4.21 0.56
N TRP A 189 22.49 -5.07 1.58
CA TRP A 189 22.43 -4.67 2.97
C TRP A 189 23.83 -4.67 3.56
N PRO A 190 24.31 -3.55 4.12
CA PRO A 190 25.62 -3.47 4.73
C PRO A 190 25.67 -4.20 6.09
N PHE A 191 24.54 -4.26 6.80
CA PHE A 191 24.32 -5.10 7.98
C PHE A 191 22.98 -5.84 7.83
N SER A 192 22.78 -6.98 8.51
CA SER A 192 21.52 -7.74 8.41
C SER A 192 20.47 -7.11 9.32
N PRO A 193 19.36 -6.56 8.78
CA PRO A 193 18.30 -5.97 9.60
C PRO A 193 17.32 -7.01 10.15
N ALA A 194 17.36 -8.26 9.68
CA ALA A 194 16.49 -9.37 10.11
C ALA A 194 17.19 -10.70 9.87
N ALA A 195 16.91 -11.72 10.71
CA ALA A 195 17.59 -13.02 10.68
C ALA A 195 17.62 -13.71 9.30
N ASP A 196 16.59 -13.48 8.47
CA ASP A 196 16.45 -14.09 7.15
C ASP A 196 17.18 -13.32 6.02
N ILE A 197 17.77 -12.16 6.31
CA ILE A 197 18.44 -11.32 5.30
C ILE A 197 19.95 -11.56 5.34
N PRO A 198 20.56 -12.03 4.24
CA PRO A 198 22.00 -12.20 4.16
C PRO A 198 22.71 -10.85 4.05
N GLN A 199 23.84 -10.73 4.76
CA GLN A 199 24.67 -9.53 4.77
C GLN A 199 25.53 -9.45 3.51
N ARG A 200 25.70 -8.24 2.98
CA ARG A 200 26.64 -7.91 1.90
C ARG A 200 26.50 -8.75 0.63
N GLN A 201 25.32 -9.34 0.41
CA GLN A 201 25.02 -10.01 -0.84
C GLN A 201 24.41 -9.03 -1.85
N PRO A 202 24.88 -9.02 -3.11
CA PRO A 202 24.30 -8.20 -4.16
C PRO A 202 22.96 -8.79 -4.64
N PHE A 203 21.93 -7.96 -4.67
CA PHE A 203 20.60 -8.29 -5.17
C PHE A 203 20.19 -7.35 -6.31
N ARG A 204 19.40 -7.88 -7.23
CA ARG A 204 18.66 -7.02 -8.16
C ARG A 204 17.55 -6.26 -7.42
N PRO A 205 17.16 -5.05 -7.85
CA PRO A 205 16.11 -4.27 -7.19
C PRO A 205 14.79 -5.04 -6.97
N GLU A 206 14.38 -5.89 -7.93
CA GLU A 206 13.17 -6.70 -7.82
C GLU A 206 13.28 -7.77 -6.74
N GLN A 207 14.46 -8.40 -6.63
CA GLN A 207 14.75 -9.42 -5.61
C GLN A 207 14.79 -8.79 -4.22
N PHE A 208 15.47 -7.65 -4.09
CA PHE A 208 15.48 -6.85 -2.87
C PHE A 208 14.06 -6.52 -2.41
N ARG A 209 13.20 -6.04 -3.31
CA ARG A 209 11.79 -5.77 -3.00
C ARG A 209 11.03 -7.00 -2.51
N SER A 210 11.22 -8.15 -3.16
CA SER A 210 10.56 -9.39 -2.74
C SER A 210 10.97 -9.82 -1.33
N LEU A 211 12.25 -9.68 -0.97
CA LEU A 211 12.77 -9.96 0.37
C LEU A 211 12.18 -9.00 1.41
N VAL A 212 12.16 -7.69 1.12
CA VAL A 212 11.53 -6.67 1.98
C VAL A 212 10.05 -6.99 2.22
N TRP A 213 9.32 -7.40 1.18
CA TRP A 213 7.90 -7.75 1.28
C TRP A 213 7.67 -9.07 2.04
N ASN A 214 8.60 -10.02 1.97
CA ASN A 214 8.56 -11.25 2.75
C ASN A 214 8.77 -10.95 4.24
N VAL A 215 9.71 -10.07 4.60
CA VAL A 215 9.89 -9.60 5.99
C VAL A 215 8.63 -8.88 6.50
N GLY A 216 7.97 -8.10 5.64
CA GLY A 216 6.65 -7.51 5.95
C GLY A 216 5.50 -8.52 6.01
N GLY A 217 5.73 -9.79 5.65
CA GLY A 217 4.68 -10.79 5.55
C GLY A 217 3.55 -10.39 4.58
N PHE A 218 3.86 -9.65 3.52
CA PHE A 218 2.86 -9.22 2.54
C PHE A 218 2.50 -10.33 1.56
N VAL A 219 3.49 -11.14 1.19
CA VAL A 219 3.31 -12.27 0.27
C VAL A 219 2.54 -13.38 0.99
N LYS A 220 1.52 -13.94 0.35
CA LYS A 220 0.95 -15.22 0.79
C LYS A 220 1.92 -16.30 0.33
N THR A 221 2.62 -16.92 1.27
CA THR A 221 3.25 -18.23 1.09
C THR A 221 2.18 -19.27 0.79
#